data_AF-A0A6H1KH84-F1
#
_entry.id   AF-A0A6H1KH84-F1
#
_cell.length_a   1.000
_cell.length_b   1.000
_cell.length_c   1.000
_cell.angle_alpha   90.00
_cell.angle_beta   90.00
_cell.angle_gamma   90.00
#
_symmetry.space_group_name_H-M   'P 1'
#
loop_
_entity.id
_entity.type
_entity.pdbx_description
1 polymer ?
#
loop_
_entity_poly.entity_id
_entity_poly.type
_entity_poly.pdbx_seq_one_letter_code
_entity_poly.pdbx_strand_id
1 'polypeptide(L)'
;MTVADERLDAEWLRGWCEQVGAALAKLMESFQARFGFEPGSNVVVQASEASHQATVVLVELTPIPSDLTTMYWVIDEVCLPNVENGYFVHPASLVADHFREYGAIQIDGEEPALVFASDGGGHLFALAGSGRVWRSTTASWFDQFDLAAASLQEFFEGLSRQISGQL
;
A
#
# COMPACT_ATOMS: atom_id res chain seq x y z
N MET A 1 -5.46 -7.68 26.65
CA MET A 1 -4.07 -7.29 26.39
C MET A 1 -4.15 -6.28 25.26
N THR A 2 -4.14 -5.00 25.59
CA THR A 2 -4.16 -3.89 24.62
C THR A 2 -2.84 -3.91 23.87
N VAL A 3 -2.87 -4.33 22.61
CA VAL A 3 -1.77 -4.05 21.68
C VAL A 3 -1.67 -2.53 21.64
N ALA A 4 -0.54 -1.98 22.04
CA ALA A 4 -0.31 -0.56 21.92
C ALA A 4 -0.49 -0.17 20.45
N ASP A 5 -1.22 0.92 20.24
CA ASP A 5 -1.39 1.65 18.99
C ASP A 5 -0.01 2.17 18.52
N GLU A 6 0.82 1.26 18.03
CA GLU A 6 2.15 1.57 17.53
C GLU A 6 1.98 2.18 16.15
N ARG A 7 1.85 3.52 16.16
CA ARG A 7 1.73 4.36 14.98
C ARG A 7 2.91 4.12 14.04
N LEU A 8 2.64 4.20 12.75
CA LEU A 8 3.67 4.07 11.73
C LEU A 8 4.73 5.17 11.86
N ASP A 9 6.00 4.77 11.87
CA ASP A 9 7.15 5.68 11.91
C ASP A 9 7.65 6.02 10.50
N ALA A 10 7.80 7.32 10.23
CA ALA A 10 8.31 7.83 8.96
C ALA A 10 9.79 7.49 8.73
N GLU A 11 10.61 7.40 9.78
CA GLU A 11 12.02 6.98 9.63
C GLU A 11 12.12 5.50 9.29
N TRP A 12 11.30 4.67 9.93
CA TRP A 12 11.17 3.25 9.58
C TRP A 12 10.76 3.08 8.12
N LEU A 13 9.74 3.81 7.65
CA LEU A 13 9.31 3.77 6.24
C LEU A 13 10.41 4.18 5.27
N ARG A 14 11.20 5.22 5.59
CA ARG A 14 12.33 5.62 4.75
C ARG A 14 13.36 4.50 4.64
N GLY A 15 13.69 3.86 5.76
CA GLY A 15 14.58 2.69 5.78
C GLY A 15 14.00 1.51 4.98
N TRP A 16 12.69 1.29 5.06
CA TRP A 16 11.99 0.29 4.26
C TRP A 16 12.13 0.58 2.75
N CYS A 17 11.94 1.83 2.31
CA CYS A 17 12.10 2.22 0.90
C CYS A 17 13.50 1.91 0.37
N GLU A 18 14.54 2.23 1.15
CA GLU A 18 15.93 1.96 0.76
C GLU A 18 16.20 0.45 0.66
N GLN A 19 15.74 -0.32 1.66
CA GLN A 19 15.90 -1.78 1.68
C GLN A 19 15.19 -2.44 0.50
N VAL A 20 13.93 -2.07 0.25
CA VAL A 20 13.13 -2.61 -0.85
C VAL A 20 13.69 -2.18 -2.20
N GLY A 21 14.15 -0.93 -2.35
CA GLY A 21 14.82 -0.48 -3.57
C GLY A 21 16.05 -1.32 -3.91
N ALA A 22 16.90 -1.62 -2.91
CA ALA A 22 18.07 -2.48 -3.09
C ALA A 22 17.69 -3.94 -3.42
N ALA A 23 16.68 -4.48 -2.75
CA ALA A 23 16.18 -5.84 -3.02
C ALA A 23 15.59 -5.95 -4.43
N LEU A 24 14.79 -4.97 -4.86
CA LEU A 24 14.22 -4.93 -6.20
C LEU A 24 15.30 -4.83 -7.27
N ALA A 25 16.31 -3.98 -7.09
CA ALA A 25 17.43 -3.89 -8.03
C ALA A 25 18.09 -5.26 -8.25
N LYS A 26 18.37 -5.99 -7.15
CA LYS A 26 18.92 -7.34 -7.21
C LYS A 26 17.98 -8.34 -7.89
N LEU A 27 16.68 -8.28 -7.62
CA LEU A 27 15.70 -9.13 -8.27
C LEU A 27 15.69 -8.89 -9.78
N MET A 28 15.65 -7.61 -10.19
CA MET A 28 15.60 -7.20 -11.60
C MET A 28 16.84 -7.63 -12.39
N GLU A 29 18.02 -7.62 -11.78
CA GLU A 29 19.27 -8.10 -12.41
C GLU A 29 19.19 -9.55 -12.89
N SER A 30 18.50 -10.41 -12.11
CA SER A 30 18.35 -11.84 -12.42
C SER A 30 17.04 -12.19 -13.14
N PHE A 31 16.13 -11.22 -13.27
CA PHE A 31 14.73 -11.46 -13.63
C PHE A 31 14.59 -12.11 -15.01
N GLN A 32 15.16 -11.49 -16.05
CA GLN A 32 15.01 -11.99 -17.41
C GLN A 32 15.64 -13.38 -17.59
N ALA A 33 16.76 -13.65 -16.93
CA ALA A 33 17.40 -14.96 -16.96
C ALA A 33 16.53 -16.04 -16.30
N ARG A 34 15.79 -15.68 -15.24
CA ARG A 34 14.92 -16.59 -14.49
C ARG A 34 13.56 -16.81 -15.16
N PHE A 35 12.96 -15.76 -15.71
CA PHE A 35 11.57 -15.78 -16.18
C PHE A 35 11.43 -15.75 -17.71
N GLY A 36 12.50 -15.42 -18.45
CA GLY A 36 12.54 -15.47 -19.91
C GLY A 36 11.93 -14.25 -20.63
N PHE A 37 11.57 -13.20 -19.89
CA PHE A 37 11.06 -11.94 -20.43
C PHE A 37 11.57 -10.74 -19.62
N GLU A 38 11.55 -9.55 -20.22
CA GLU A 38 12.01 -8.33 -19.55
C GLU A 38 11.05 -7.95 -18.42
N PRO A 39 11.55 -7.54 -17.24
CA PRO A 39 10.68 -7.04 -16.20
C PRO A 39 10.01 -5.73 -16.63
N GLY A 40 8.83 -5.49 -16.08
CA GLY A 40 8.21 -4.17 -16.09
C GLY A 40 8.91 -3.22 -15.13
N SER A 41 8.38 -2.00 -15.04
CA SER A 41 8.89 -0.98 -14.10
C SER A 41 8.48 -1.34 -12.67
N ASN A 42 9.46 -1.70 -11.82
CA ASN A 42 9.25 -1.93 -10.39
C ASN A 42 9.87 -0.77 -9.60
N VAL A 43 9.03 0.07 -9.01
CA VAL A 43 9.47 1.32 -8.39
C VAL A 43 8.76 1.57 -7.07
N VAL A 44 9.51 2.17 -6.14
CA VAL A 44 8.98 2.84 -4.95
C VAL A 44 9.26 4.33 -5.14
N VAL A 45 8.22 5.11 -5.33
CA VAL A 45 8.32 6.55 -5.59
C VAL A 45 8.26 7.30 -4.26
N GLN A 46 9.28 8.08 -3.96
CA GLN A 46 9.30 8.92 -2.77
C GLN A 46 8.30 10.08 -2.89
N ALA A 47 7.69 10.44 -1.76
CA ALA A 47 6.76 11.56 -1.71
C ALA A 47 7.45 12.87 -2.13
N SER A 48 6.77 13.61 -3.00
CA SER A 48 7.17 14.94 -3.43
C SER A 48 6.26 16.02 -2.81
N GLU A 49 6.56 17.29 -3.03
CA GLU A 49 5.67 18.39 -2.66
C GLU A 49 4.27 18.26 -3.31
N ALA A 50 4.20 17.73 -4.53
CA ALA A 50 2.92 17.49 -5.21
C ALA A 50 2.14 16.35 -4.52
N SER A 51 2.83 15.28 -4.13
CA SER A 51 2.28 14.21 -3.29
C SER A 51 1.77 14.78 -1.97
N HIS A 52 2.52 15.74 -1.40
CA HIS A 52 2.13 16.37 -0.15
C HIS A 52 0.81 17.13 -0.28
N GLN A 53 0.70 17.96 -1.31
CA GLN A 53 -0.55 18.68 -1.61
C GLN A 53 -1.72 17.73 -1.88
N ALA A 54 -1.50 16.61 -2.57
CA ALA A 54 -2.54 15.62 -2.84
C ALA A 54 -3.08 14.98 -1.56
N THR A 55 -2.24 14.68 -0.57
CA THR A 55 -2.72 14.14 0.71
C THR A 55 -3.46 15.19 1.52
N VAL A 56 -3.07 16.47 1.48
CA VAL A 56 -3.86 17.54 2.13
C VAL A 56 -5.28 17.55 1.56
N VAL A 57 -5.43 17.47 0.24
CA VAL A 57 -6.74 17.38 -0.43
C VAL A 57 -7.50 16.13 0.01
N LEU A 58 -6.83 14.99 0.16
CA LEU A 58 -7.46 13.75 0.65
C LEU A 58 -7.95 13.88 2.10
N VAL A 59 -7.16 14.49 2.99
CA VAL A 59 -7.52 14.75 4.40
C VAL A 59 -8.73 15.70 4.50
N GLU A 60 -8.79 16.71 3.64
CA GLU A 60 -9.94 17.63 3.58
C GLU A 60 -11.21 16.95 3.09
N LEU A 61 -11.07 15.95 2.22
CA LEU A 61 -12.19 15.22 1.62
C LEU A 61 -12.81 14.20 2.58
N THR A 62 -11.99 13.52 3.39
CA THR A 62 -12.44 12.48 4.32
C THR A 62 -11.46 12.32 5.47
N PRO A 63 -11.94 11.97 6.69
CA PRO A 63 -11.04 11.53 7.75
C PRO A 63 -10.21 10.34 7.29
N ILE A 64 -8.88 10.48 7.27
CA ILE A 64 -7.97 9.38 6.98
C ILE A 64 -7.17 8.98 8.24
N PRO A 65 -6.82 7.70 8.40
CA PRO A 65 -5.97 7.26 9.50
C PRO A 65 -4.59 7.96 9.45
N SER A 66 -4.05 8.36 10.60
CA SER A 66 -2.77 9.10 10.65
C SER A 66 -1.62 8.34 9.99
N ASP A 67 -1.64 7.01 10.08
CA ASP A 67 -0.59 6.16 9.53
C ASP A 67 -0.58 6.22 8.01
N LEU A 68 -1.76 6.40 7.38
CA LEU A 68 -1.86 6.62 5.94
C LEU A 68 -1.30 7.99 5.55
N THR A 69 -1.56 9.03 6.35
CA THR A 69 -0.94 10.35 6.17
C THR A 69 0.58 10.26 6.29
N THR A 70 1.08 9.55 7.32
CA THR A 70 2.52 9.31 7.51
C THR A 70 3.13 8.58 6.32
N MET A 71 2.46 7.54 5.82
CA MET A 71 2.87 6.82 4.61
C MET A 71 2.96 7.77 3.43
N TYR A 72 1.92 8.55 3.14
CA TYR A 72 1.93 9.47 2.00
C TYR A 72 2.94 10.62 2.12
N TRP A 73 3.44 10.90 3.33
CA TRP A 73 4.53 11.85 3.54
C TRP A 73 5.91 11.29 3.16
N VAL A 74 6.03 9.97 3.04
CA VAL A 74 7.28 9.29 2.69
C VAL A 74 7.22 8.66 1.31
N ILE A 75 6.08 8.10 0.92
CA ILE A 75 5.86 7.31 -0.29
C ILE A 75 4.72 7.94 -1.08
N ASP A 76 4.96 8.27 -2.34
CA ASP A 76 3.90 8.69 -3.27
C ASP A 76 3.16 7.46 -3.81
N GLU A 77 3.92 6.51 -4.35
CA GLU A 77 3.39 5.34 -5.05
C GLU A 77 4.34 4.15 -4.88
N VAL A 78 3.77 2.96 -4.84
CA VAL A 78 4.51 1.71 -5.03
C VAL A 78 3.92 1.02 -6.25
N CYS A 79 4.75 0.64 -7.21
CA CYS A 79 4.34 -0.08 -8.41
C CYS A 79 5.28 -1.26 -8.61
N LEU A 80 4.81 -2.47 -8.29
CA LEU A 80 5.62 -3.70 -8.28
C LEU A 80 4.96 -4.80 -9.12
N PRO A 81 4.80 -4.63 -10.44
CA PRO A 81 4.06 -5.58 -11.28
C PRO A 81 4.74 -6.95 -11.39
N ASN A 82 6.01 -7.08 -11.02
CA ASN A 82 6.78 -8.32 -11.15
C ASN A 82 7.01 -9.05 -9.82
N VAL A 83 6.45 -8.56 -8.72
CA VAL A 83 6.52 -9.21 -7.41
C VAL A 83 5.24 -10.03 -7.22
N GLU A 84 5.35 -11.37 -7.28
CA GLU A 84 4.19 -12.28 -7.24
C GLU A 84 3.12 -11.93 -8.29
N ASN A 85 1.87 -11.70 -7.88
CA ASN A 85 0.77 -11.25 -8.73
C ASN A 85 0.75 -9.73 -8.93
N GLY A 86 1.77 -9.01 -8.48
CA GLY A 86 1.87 -7.56 -8.53
C GLY A 86 1.28 -6.88 -7.30
N TYR A 87 1.91 -5.79 -6.85
CA TYR A 87 1.43 -4.96 -5.74
C TYR A 87 1.53 -3.47 -6.07
N PHE A 88 0.47 -2.73 -5.75
CA PHE A 88 0.33 -1.32 -6.09
C PHE A 88 -0.17 -0.53 -4.88
N VAL A 89 0.61 0.41 -4.37
CA VAL A 89 0.14 1.45 -3.43
C VAL A 89 -0.17 2.68 -4.24
N HIS A 90 -1.42 3.13 -4.21
CA HIS A 90 -1.91 4.20 -5.06
C HIS A 90 -1.55 5.58 -4.52
N PRO A 91 -1.22 6.55 -5.38
CA PRO A 91 -1.01 7.92 -4.96
C PRO A 91 -2.27 8.52 -4.34
N ALA A 92 -2.09 9.46 -3.40
CA ALA A 92 -3.17 10.07 -2.64
C ALA A 92 -4.24 10.73 -3.55
N SER A 93 -3.83 11.26 -4.71
CA SER A 93 -4.74 11.81 -5.72
C SER A 93 -5.70 10.76 -6.28
N LEU A 94 -5.19 9.58 -6.65
CA LEU A 94 -5.99 8.48 -7.14
C LEU A 94 -6.91 7.94 -6.04
N VAL A 95 -6.43 7.87 -4.80
CA VAL A 95 -7.26 7.49 -3.66
C VAL A 95 -8.40 8.49 -3.41
N ALA A 96 -8.14 9.79 -3.56
CA ALA A 96 -9.18 10.81 -3.46
C ALA A 96 -10.23 10.66 -4.58
N ASP A 97 -9.80 10.36 -5.81
CA ASP A 97 -10.72 10.14 -6.93
C ASP A 97 -11.56 8.88 -6.71
N HIS A 98 -10.94 7.77 -6.30
CA HIS A 98 -11.65 6.56 -5.92
C HIS A 98 -12.65 6.80 -4.77
N PHE A 99 -12.28 7.60 -3.77
CA PHE A 99 -13.20 7.94 -2.69
C PHE A 99 -14.42 8.74 -3.18
N ARG A 100 -14.23 9.66 -4.13
CA ARG A 100 -15.37 10.40 -4.72
C ARG A 100 -16.30 9.49 -5.51
N GLU A 101 -15.76 8.50 -6.19
CA GLU A 101 -16.53 7.58 -7.02
C GLU A 101 -17.23 6.48 -6.22
N TYR A 102 -16.51 5.85 -5.29
CA TYR A 102 -16.95 4.64 -4.59
C TYR A 102 -17.25 4.85 -3.10
N GLY A 103 -16.75 5.93 -2.49
CA GLY A 103 -16.86 6.19 -1.06
C GLY A 103 -15.93 5.33 -0.21
N ALA A 104 -16.19 5.32 1.11
CA ALA A 104 -15.48 4.45 2.06
C ALA A 104 -16.10 3.05 2.10
N ILE A 105 -15.25 2.06 2.34
CA ILE A 105 -15.65 0.67 2.57
C ILE A 105 -16.22 0.53 3.97
N GLN A 106 -17.37 -0.12 4.09
CA GLN A 106 -17.94 -0.50 5.37
C GLN A 106 -17.52 -1.95 5.69
N ILE A 107 -16.85 -2.13 6.83
CA ILE A 107 -16.40 -3.44 7.32
C ILE A 107 -17.03 -3.66 8.69
N ASP A 108 -17.63 -4.83 8.90
CA ASP A 108 -18.33 -5.14 10.14
C ASP A 108 -17.38 -5.06 11.35
N GLY A 109 -17.72 -4.20 12.31
CA GLY A 109 -16.92 -4.01 13.53
C GLY A 109 -15.73 -3.06 13.38
N GLU A 110 -15.59 -2.39 12.24
CA GLU A 110 -14.55 -1.39 11.98
C GLU A 110 -15.16 -0.01 11.68
N GLU A 111 -14.34 1.02 11.87
CA GLU A 111 -14.63 2.34 11.30
C GLU A 111 -14.51 2.29 9.76
N PRO A 112 -15.16 3.21 9.02
CA PRO A 112 -15.07 3.26 7.56
C PRO A 112 -13.62 3.20 7.07
N ALA A 113 -13.36 2.29 6.14
CA ALA A 113 -12.03 2.03 5.61
C ALA A 113 -11.83 2.68 4.23
N LEU A 114 -10.59 3.09 3.95
CA LEU A 114 -10.22 3.73 2.70
C LEU A 114 -9.35 2.81 1.86
N VAL A 115 -9.77 2.53 0.62
CA VAL A 115 -8.96 1.76 -0.33
C VAL A 115 -7.75 2.58 -0.76
N PHE A 116 -6.56 2.04 -0.53
CA PHE A 116 -5.30 2.75 -0.81
C PHE A 116 -4.34 1.95 -1.70
N ALA A 117 -4.61 0.66 -1.90
CA ALA A 117 -3.72 -0.22 -2.65
C ALA A 117 -4.50 -1.33 -3.36
N SER A 118 -3.83 -2.02 -4.28
CA SER A 118 -4.35 -3.19 -5.00
C SER A 118 -3.26 -4.19 -5.35
N ASP A 119 -3.66 -5.39 -5.78
CA ASP A 119 -2.79 -6.37 -6.43
C ASP A 119 -3.12 -6.52 -7.93
N GLY A 120 -2.24 -7.14 -8.70
CA GLY A 120 -2.46 -7.34 -10.15
C GLY A 120 -3.54 -8.38 -10.48
N GLY A 121 -4.10 -9.06 -9.47
CA GLY A 121 -5.32 -9.85 -9.58
C GLY A 121 -6.59 -9.02 -9.45
N GLY A 122 -6.48 -7.72 -9.16
CA GLY A 122 -7.59 -6.80 -8.99
C GLY A 122 -8.17 -6.75 -7.57
N HIS A 123 -7.56 -7.45 -6.60
CA HIS A 123 -7.98 -7.31 -5.21
C HIS A 123 -7.55 -5.94 -4.68
N LEU A 124 -8.34 -5.41 -3.77
CA LEU A 124 -8.16 -4.09 -3.19
C LEU A 124 -7.73 -4.23 -1.74
N PHE A 125 -6.90 -3.30 -1.28
CA PHE A 125 -6.52 -3.18 0.12
C PHE A 125 -7.06 -1.87 0.68
N ALA A 126 -7.78 -1.99 1.80
CA ALA A 126 -8.37 -0.87 2.51
C ALA A 126 -7.79 -0.73 3.92
N LEU A 127 -7.53 0.50 4.35
CA LEU A 127 -7.08 0.81 5.71
C LEU A 127 -8.26 1.33 6.53
N ALA A 128 -8.59 0.64 7.61
CA ALA A 128 -9.63 1.05 8.54
C ALA A 128 -9.12 2.11 9.54
N GLY A 129 -10.05 2.83 10.18
CA GLY A 129 -9.72 3.80 11.25
C GLY A 129 -8.94 3.18 12.43
N SER A 130 -9.07 1.87 12.63
CA SER A 130 -8.31 1.10 13.62
C SER A 130 -6.83 0.88 13.27
N GLY A 131 -6.39 1.26 12.06
CA GLY A 131 -5.04 1.03 11.55
C GLY A 131 -4.84 -0.35 10.89
N ARG A 132 -5.84 -1.23 10.91
CA ARG A 132 -5.77 -2.54 10.25
C ARG A 132 -5.93 -2.43 8.74
N VAL A 133 -5.21 -3.27 8.02
CA VAL A 133 -5.33 -3.41 6.56
C VAL A 133 -6.19 -4.63 6.24
N TRP A 134 -7.16 -4.40 5.37
CA TRP A 134 -8.13 -5.39 4.92
C TRP A 134 -7.97 -5.60 3.42
N ARG A 135 -8.18 -6.82 2.93
CA ARG A 135 -8.11 -7.16 1.51
C ARG A 135 -9.46 -7.66 1.02
N SER A 136 -9.92 -7.19 -0.13
CA SER A 136 -11.14 -7.71 -0.74
C SER A 136 -11.01 -9.20 -1.05
N THR A 137 -12.10 -9.95 -0.85
CA THR A 137 -12.18 -11.39 -1.09
C THR A 137 -12.22 -11.74 -2.58
N THR A 138 -12.59 -10.77 -3.41
CA THR A 138 -12.67 -10.83 -4.88
C THR A 138 -12.09 -9.56 -5.48
N ALA A 139 -11.96 -9.51 -6.81
CA ALA A 139 -11.56 -8.32 -7.55
C ALA A 139 -12.73 -7.31 -7.70
N SER A 140 -13.26 -6.82 -6.58
CA SER A 140 -14.46 -5.98 -6.53
C SER A 140 -14.42 -5.00 -5.36
N TRP A 141 -14.94 -3.80 -5.59
CA TRP A 141 -15.14 -2.76 -4.57
C TRP A 141 -16.26 -3.06 -3.59
N PHE A 142 -17.21 -3.93 -3.97
CA PHE A 142 -18.48 -4.10 -3.26
C PHE A 142 -18.60 -5.43 -2.53
N ASP A 143 -17.57 -6.27 -2.61
CA ASP A 143 -17.55 -7.57 -1.94
C ASP A 143 -16.93 -7.46 -0.54
N GLN A 144 -16.90 -8.60 0.16
CA GLN A 144 -16.38 -8.68 1.52
C GLN A 144 -14.87 -8.47 1.56
N PHE A 145 -14.39 -8.03 2.71
CA PHE A 145 -12.97 -7.83 3.00
C PHE A 145 -12.53 -8.70 4.17
N ASP A 146 -11.39 -9.37 4.03
CA ASP A 146 -10.74 -10.16 5.08
C ASP A 146 -9.52 -9.42 5.64
N LEU A 147 -9.18 -9.69 6.90
CA LEU A 147 -8.01 -9.08 7.54
C LEU A 147 -6.72 -9.51 6.81
N ALA A 148 -5.96 -8.54 6.31
CA ALA A 148 -4.73 -8.77 5.57
C ALA A 148 -3.47 -8.50 6.42
N ALA A 149 -3.51 -7.46 7.25
CA ALA A 149 -2.46 -7.13 8.20
C ALA A 149 -3.05 -6.37 9.41
N ALA A 150 -2.44 -6.54 10.57
CA ALA A 150 -2.86 -5.84 11.78
C ALA A 150 -2.45 -4.36 11.79
N SER A 151 -1.50 -3.96 10.94
CA SER A 151 -1.08 -2.57 10.77
C SER A 151 -0.55 -2.28 9.36
N LEU A 152 -0.42 -0.99 9.02
CA LEU A 152 0.21 -0.57 7.77
C LEU A 152 1.71 -0.96 7.74
N GLN A 153 2.38 -0.96 8.90
CA GLN A 153 3.76 -1.46 9.01
C GLN A 153 3.84 -2.95 8.65
N GLU A 154 2.98 -3.80 9.23
CA GLU A 154 2.96 -5.24 8.95
C GLU A 154 2.65 -5.53 7.47
N PHE A 155 1.80 -4.72 6.84
CA PHE A 155 1.56 -4.78 5.40
C PHE A 155 2.85 -4.56 4.59
N PHE A 156 3.63 -3.51 4.89
CA PHE A 156 4.91 -3.24 4.22
C PHE A 156 5.98 -4.29 4.53
N GLU A 157 6.04 -4.81 5.75
CA GLU A 157 6.91 -5.94 6.08
C GLU A 157 6.52 -7.20 5.28
N GLY A 158 5.22 -7.41 5.05
CA GLY A 158 4.68 -8.44 4.17
C GLY A 158 5.25 -8.32 2.75
N LEU A 159 5.24 -7.11 2.18
CA LEU A 159 5.84 -6.84 0.87
C LEU A 159 7.34 -7.14 0.85
N SER A 160 8.10 -6.74 1.89
CA SER A 160 9.54 -7.07 1.99
C SER A 160 9.79 -8.58 1.98
N ARG A 161 8.94 -9.37 2.67
CA ARG A 161 9.03 -10.83 2.67
C ARG A 161 8.75 -11.42 1.28
N GLN A 162 7.75 -10.90 0.56
CA GLN A 162 7.43 -11.36 -0.80
C GLN A 162 8.58 -11.11 -1.77
N ILE A 163 9.20 -9.92 -1.72
CA ILE A 163 10.36 -9.57 -2.56
C ILE A 163 11.54 -10.47 -2.21
N SER A 164 11.85 -10.61 -0.91
CA SER A 164 12.99 -11.39 -0.45
C SER A 164 12.86 -12.88 -0.76
N GLY A 165 11.64 -13.42 -0.79
CA GLY A 165 11.36 -14.81 -1.18
C GLY A 165 11.65 -15.12 -2.64
N GLN A 166 11.82 -14.10 -3.48
CA GLN A 166 12.10 -14.24 -4.92
C GLN A 166 13.57 -13.99 -5.30
N LEU A 167 14.41 -13.56 -4.34
CA LEU A 167 15.85 -13.36 -4.53
C LEU A 167 16.65 -14.66 -4.64
#